data_AF-A0A534MFU0-F1
#
_entry.id   AF-A0A534MFU0-F1
#
_cell.length_a   1.000
_cell.length_b   1.000
_cell.length_c   1.000
_cell.angle_alpha   90.00
_cell.angle_beta   90.00
_cell.angle_gamma   90.00
#
_symmetry.space_group_name_H-M   'P 1'
#
loop_
_entity.id
_entity.type
_entity.pdbx_description
1 polymer ?
#
loop_
_entity_poly.entity_id
_entity_poly.type
_entity_poly.pdbx_seq_one_letter_code
_entity_poly.pdbx_strand_id
1 'polypeptide(L)'
;MSPAADGPHRARESDGPPRRGTPDRGLPHLRGREAALVAREKRAVVGVALAVYSPSAEEGRLLVLNDFFVDPAMRRKGVGRALATRLLEEAKAMRVERIDLEVTPTNAPAAAFWKSMGFRTGGRTVYGRDIV
;
A
#
# COMPACT_ATOMS: atom_id res chain seq x y z
N MET A 1 -11.87 14.33 64.53
CA MET A 1 -10.98 13.47 63.72
C MET A 1 -11.34 13.70 62.26
N SER A 2 -10.47 14.38 61.49
CA SER A 2 -10.46 14.36 60.01
C SER A 2 -9.44 13.29 59.58
N PRO A 3 -9.47 12.69 58.37
CA PRO A 3 -9.39 13.39 57.06
C PRO A 3 -10.36 12.84 55.96
N ALA A 4 -10.76 13.66 54.97
CA ALA A 4 -10.24 13.77 53.57
C ALA A 4 -10.39 12.47 52.72
N ALA A 5 -10.66 12.45 51.41
CA ALA A 5 -10.51 13.45 50.37
C ALA A 5 -11.31 13.07 49.09
N ASP A 6 -11.51 14.09 48.25
CA ASP A 6 -11.83 14.07 46.81
C ASP A 6 -10.98 13.10 45.96
N GLY A 7 -11.56 12.61 44.85
CA GLY A 7 -10.80 11.95 43.76
C GLY A 7 -11.68 11.28 42.68
N PRO A 8 -11.54 11.57 41.37
CA PRO A 8 -12.57 11.34 40.37
C PRO A 8 -12.26 10.23 39.32
N HIS A 9 -13.26 9.93 38.50
CA HIS A 9 -13.12 9.63 37.05
C HIS A 9 -12.64 8.22 36.62
N ARG A 10 -13.57 7.39 36.13
CA ARG A 10 -13.70 6.97 34.70
C ARG A 10 -14.40 5.62 34.58
N ALA A 11 -15.41 5.60 33.72
CA ALA A 11 -16.04 4.42 33.20
C ALA A 11 -15.03 3.43 32.61
N ARG A 12 -15.27 2.14 32.82
CA ARG A 12 -14.80 1.07 31.93
C ARG A 12 -16.01 0.22 31.56
N GLU A 13 -16.69 0.65 30.50
CA GLU A 13 -17.62 -0.20 29.77
C GLU A 13 -16.84 -1.30 29.07
N SER A 14 -17.16 -2.52 29.49
CA SER A 14 -17.26 -3.77 28.73
C SER A 14 -16.05 -4.23 27.90
N ASP A 15 -15.30 -5.14 28.53
CA ASP A 15 -14.80 -6.34 27.86
C ASP A 15 -15.97 -7.12 27.25
N GLY A 16 -15.92 -7.34 25.94
CA GLY A 16 -16.78 -8.27 25.24
C GLY A 16 -16.21 -8.57 23.85
N PRO A 17 -16.15 -9.84 23.41
CA PRO A 17 -15.65 -10.17 22.08
C PRO A 17 -16.56 -9.55 21.00
N PRO A 18 -16.00 -9.18 19.82
CA PRO A 18 -16.80 -8.61 18.74
C PRO A 18 -17.91 -9.57 18.32
N ARG A 19 -19.17 -9.07 18.32
CA ARG A 19 -20.36 -9.83 17.95
C ARG A 19 -20.34 -10.16 16.44
N ARG A 20 -20.51 -11.43 16.08
CA ARG A 20 -20.75 -11.90 14.71
C ARG A 20 -22.09 -11.36 14.18
N GLY A 21 -22.06 -10.79 12.97
CA GLY A 21 -23.20 -10.38 12.13
C GLY A 21 -22.76 -9.22 11.23
N THR A 22 -22.85 -9.20 9.90
CA THR A 22 -23.75 -9.83 8.92
C THR A 22 -22.98 -9.83 7.57
N PRO A 23 -23.04 -10.84 6.68
CA PRO A 23 -22.36 -10.74 5.39
C PRO A 23 -23.24 -9.92 4.43
N ASP A 24 -23.03 -8.59 4.38
CA ASP A 24 -23.69 -7.80 3.34
C ASP A 24 -22.88 -6.59 2.85
N ARG A 25 -22.05 -6.86 1.84
CA ARG A 25 -22.18 -6.26 0.49
C ARG A 25 -21.30 -7.11 -0.40
N GLY A 26 -21.90 -7.91 -1.28
CA GLY A 26 -21.17 -8.67 -2.29
C GLY A 26 -20.10 -7.79 -2.94
N LEU A 27 -18.87 -8.31 -3.03
CA LEU A 27 -17.70 -7.60 -3.58
C LEU A 27 -18.12 -6.92 -4.89
N PRO A 28 -18.30 -5.58 -4.92
CA PRO A 28 -18.83 -4.94 -6.11
C PRO A 28 -17.84 -5.14 -7.26
N HIS A 29 -18.31 -5.88 -8.27
CA HIS A 29 -17.92 -5.93 -9.68
C HIS A 29 -16.43 -5.61 -9.98
N LEU A 30 -15.71 -6.67 -10.32
CA LEU A 30 -14.27 -6.83 -10.57
C LEU A 30 -13.70 -6.09 -11.80
N ARG A 31 -14.26 -4.96 -12.24
CA ARG A 31 -13.70 -4.18 -13.37
C ARG A 31 -12.83 -3.03 -12.84
N GLY A 32 -11.58 -2.97 -13.30
CA GLY A 32 -10.62 -1.91 -12.92
C GLY A 32 -9.67 -2.25 -11.77
N ARG A 33 -9.43 -3.55 -11.50
CA ARG A 33 -8.51 -4.01 -10.44
C ARG A 33 -7.03 -3.78 -10.73
N GLU A 34 -6.66 -3.29 -11.91
CA GLU A 34 -5.28 -3.23 -12.34
C GLU A 34 -4.97 -1.81 -12.82
N ALA A 35 -3.88 -1.23 -12.30
CA ALA A 35 -3.32 0.02 -12.75
C ALA A 35 -2.04 -0.29 -13.54
N ALA A 36 -2.03 0.09 -14.81
CA ALA A 36 -0.87 -0.05 -15.69
C ALA A 36 -0.45 1.33 -16.20
N LEU A 37 0.72 1.79 -15.75
CA LEU A 37 1.32 3.05 -16.16
C LEU A 37 2.55 2.78 -17.01
N VAL A 38 2.71 3.54 -18.09
CA VAL A 38 3.91 3.49 -18.93
C VAL A 38 4.54 4.87 -19.04
N ALA A 39 5.86 4.93 -18.89
CA ALA A 39 6.63 6.10 -19.23
C ALA A 39 7.10 5.97 -20.67
N ARG A 40 6.95 7.05 -21.44
CA ARG A 40 7.37 7.10 -22.84
C ARG A 40 8.39 8.21 -23.06
N GLU A 41 9.41 7.91 -23.84
CA GLU A 41 10.28 8.91 -24.44
C GLU A 41 10.11 8.82 -25.96
N LYS A 42 9.63 9.90 -26.58
CA LYS A 42 9.13 9.91 -27.96
C LYS A 42 8.10 8.78 -28.15
N ARG A 43 8.41 7.76 -28.95
CA ARG A 43 7.53 6.59 -29.20
C ARG A 43 7.91 5.34 -28.41
N ALA A 44 9.07 5.34 -27.73
CA ALA A 44 9.56 4.19 -26.99
C ALA A 44 8.98 4.14 -25.57
N VAL A 45 8.60 2.95 -25.10
CA VAL A 45 8.29 2.71 -23.69
C VAL A 45 9.61 2.54 -22.94
N VAL A 46 9.84 3.38 -21.94
CA VAL A 46 11.10 3.43 -21.17
C VAL A 46 10.90 3.12 -19.69
N GLY A 47 9.66 2.84 -19.28
CA GLY A 47 9.37 2.39 -17.94
C GLY A 47 7.91 1.97 -17.78
N VAL A 48 7.64 1.20 -16.74
CA VAL A 48 6.33 0.63 -16.44
C VAL A 48 6.11 0.55 -14.93
N ALA A 49 4.86 0.71 -14.51
CA ALA A 49 4.37 0.34 -13.19
C ALA A 49 3.08 -0.48 -13.35
N LEU A 50 3.06 -1.70 -12.81
CA LEU A 50 1.89 -2.57 -12.79
C LEU A 50 1.47 -2.81 -11.35
N ALA A 51 0.26 -2.38 -11.00
CA ALA A 51 -0.26 -2.50 -9.66
C ALA A 51 -1.67 -3.09 -9.68
N VAL A 52 -2.04 -3.78 -8.61
CA VAL A 52 -3.34 -4.41 -8.45
C VAL A 52 -4.05 -3.91 -7.21
N TYR A 53 -5.34 -3.67 -7.32
CA TYR A 53 -6.19 -3.32 -6.20
C TYR A 53 -6.42 -4.55 -5.32
N SER A 54 -6.16 -4.40 -4.03
CA SER A 54 -6.31 -5.46 -3.04
C SER A 54 -7.17 -4.96 -1.86
N PRO A 55 -8.39 -5.49 -1.68
CA PRO A 55 -9.17 -5.18 -0.50
C PRO A 55 -8.60 -5.91 0.73
N SER A 56 -8.44 -5.20 1.84
CA SER A 56 -8.07 -5.77 3.14
C SER A 56 -9.12 -5.40 4.18
N ALA A 57 -9.55 -6.39 4.97
CA ALA A 57 -10.44 -6.13 6.11
C ALA A 57 -9.72 -5.37 7.24
N GLU A 58 -8.40 -5.55 7.35
CA GLU A 58 -7.56 -4.93 8.37
C GLU A 58 -7.00 -3.58 7.92
N GLU A 59 -6.54 -3.49 6.68
CA GLU A 59 -5.81 -2.32 6.16
C GLU A 59 -6.62 -1.47 5.17
N GLY A 60 -7.90 -1.80 4.95
CA GLY A 60 -8.79 -1.05 4.07
C GLY A 60 -8.47 -1.24 2.59
N ARG A 61 -8.53 -0.15 1.81
CA ARG A 61 -8.33 -0.18 0.36
C ARG A 61 -6.84 -0.10 0.01
N LEU A 62 -6.25 -1.20 -0.43
CA LEU A 62 -4.84 -1.26 -0.81
C LEU A 62 -4.63 -1.27 -2.32
N LEU A 63 -3.44 -0.83 -2.72
CA LEU A 63 -2.87 -1.09 -4.04
C LEU A 63 -1.54 -1.82 -3.86
N VAL A 64 -1.36 -2.97 -4.49
CA VAL A 64 -0.11 -3.72 -4.46
C VAL A 64 0.62 -3.48 -5.77
N LEU A 65 1.80 -2.86 -5.72
CA LEU A 65 2.66 -2.64 -6.88
C LEU A 65 3.51 -3.89 -7.10
N ASN A 66 3.18 -4.64 -8.15
CA ASN A 66 3.83 -5.91 -8.48
C ASN A 66 5.11 -5.68 -9.29
N ASP A 67 5.02 -4.87 -10.35
CA ASP A 67 6.14 -4.62 -11.24
C ASP A 67 6.42 -3.14 -11.35
N PHE A 68 7.69 -2.78 -11.20
CA PHE A 68 8.16 -1.42 -11.42
C PHE A 68 9.53 -1.46 -12.09
N PHE A 69 9.59 -0.94 -13.30
CA PHE A 69 10.80 -0.97 -14.10
C PHE A 69 11.03 0.33 -14.85
N VAL A 70 12.30 0.71 -14.95
CA VAL A 70 12.78 1.79 -15.80
C VAL A 70 13.97 1.27 -16.58
N ASP A 71 13.96 1.52 -17.89
CA ASP A 71 15.06 1.23 -18.80
C ASP A 71 16.38 1.74 -18.19
N PRO A 72 17.42 0.89 -18.07
CA PRO A 72 18.71 1.29 -17.53
C PRO A 72 19.28 2.59 -18.11
N ALA A 73 19.14 2.83 -19.42
CA ALA A 73 19.61 4.03 -20.11
C ALA A 73 18.82 5.30 -19.71
N MET A 74 17.65 5.12 -19.11
CA MET A 74 16.74 6.18 -18.67
C MET A 74 16.69 6.36 -17.15
N ARG A 75 17.46 5.56 -16.40
CA ARG A 75 17.60 5.73 -14.96
C ARG A 75 18.31 7.04 -14.63
N ARG A 76 18.04 7.55 -13.43
CA ARG A 76 18.59 8.83 -12.90
C ARG A 76 18.21 10.08 -13.71
N LYS A 77 17.35 9.97 -14.72
CA LYS A 77 16.75 11.09 -15.48
C LYS A 77 15.36 11.49 -15.00
N GLY A 78 14.92 11.02 -13.83
CA GLY A 78 13.61 11.34 -13.25
C GLY A 78 12.44 10.44 -13.66
N VAL A 79 12.61 9.52 -14.64
CA VAL A 79 11.53 8.65 -15.15
C VAL A 79 10.84 7.84 -14.05
N GLY A 80 11.60 7.18 -13.17
CA GLY A 80 11.03 6.41 -12.06
C GLY A 80 10.23 7.28 -11.09
N ARG A 81 10.74 8.48 -10.78
CA ARG A 81 10.02 9.43 -9.91
C ARG A 81 8.70 9.86 -10.55
N ALA A 82 8.69 10.16 -11.85
CA ALA A 82 7.48 10.52 -12.57
C ALA A 82 6.43 9.40 -12.54
N LEU A 83 6.82 8.14 -12.80
CA LEU A 83 5.93 6.98 -12.72
C LEU A 83 5.37 6.79 -11.31
N ALA A 84 6.23 6.79 -10.28
CA ALA A 84 5.80 6.57 -8.91
C ALA A 84 4.92 7.72 -8.38
N THR A 85 5.22 8.97 -8.75
CA THR A 85 4.35 10.12 -8.42
C THR A 85 2.98 9.98 -9.06
N ARG A 86 2.91 9.61 -10.36
CA ARG A 86 1.63 9.39 -11.03
C ARG A 86 0.82 8.27 -10.38
N LEU A 87 1.47 7.17 -10.01
CA LEU A 87 0.83 6.07 -9.29
C LEU A 87 0.23 6.53 -7.95
N LEU A 88 0.97 7.34 -7.19
CA LEU A 88 0.50 7.91 -5.91
C LEU A 88 -0.69 8.86 -6.11
N GLU A 89 -0.71 9.65 -7.18
CA GLU A 89 -1.84 10.52 -7.53
C GLU A 89 -3.09 9.72 -7.87
N GLU A 90 -2.96 8.66 -8.69
CA GLU A 90 -4.07 7.78 -9.03
C GLU A 90 -4.60 7.03 -7.81
N ALA A 91 -3.72 6.53 -6.94
CA ALA A 91 -4.09 5.92 -5.68
C ALA A 91 -4.91 6.88 -4.80
N LYS A 92 -4.48 8.15 -4.67
CA LYS A 92 -5.23 9.18 -3.94
C LYS A 92 -6.60 9.44 -4.56
N ALA A 93 -6.68 9.57 -5.88
CA ALA A 93 -7.95 9.80 -6.59
C ALA A 93 -8.95 8.64 -6.38
N MET A 94 -8.44 7.40 -6.31
CA MET A 94 -9.22 6.20 -6.03
C MET A 94 -9.50 5.98 -4.53
N ARG A 95 -9.05 6.89 -3.66
CA ARG A 95 -9.16 6.77 -2.19
C ARG A 95 -8.54 5.47 -1.67
N VAL A 96 -7.45 5.02 -2.30
CA VAL A 96 -6.57 3.98 -1.77
C VAL A 96 -5.91 4.54 -0.51
N GLU A 97 -5.90 3.74 0.55
CA GLU A 97 -5.38 4.13 1.85
C GLU A 97 -3.88 3.85 1.96
N ARG A 98 -3.38 2.85 1.22
CA ARG A 98 -1.98 2.46 1.23
C ARG A 98 -1.55 1.75 -0.06
N ILE A 99 -0.30 1.99 -0.46
CA ILE A 99 0.37 1.23 -1.51
C ILE A 99 1.43 0.33 -0.87
N ASP A 100 1.37 -0.96 -1.16
CA ASP A 100 2.37 -1.94 -0.75
C ASP A 100 3.18 -2.44 -1.95
N LEU A 101 4.44 -2.75 -1.69
CA LEU A 101 5.38 -3.32 -2.66
C LEU A 101 6.42 -4.14 -1.91
N GLU A 102 7.05 -5.04 -2.64
CA GLU A 102 8.13 -5.86 -2.13
C GLU A 102 9.45 -5.46 -2.77
N VAL A 103 10.51 -5.41 -1.96
CA VAL A 103 11.87 -5.23 -2.45
C VAL A 103 12.70 -6.38 -1.89
N THR A 104 13.34 -7.13 -2.78
CA THR A 104 14.26 -8.19 -2.36
C THR A 104 15.43 -7.60 -1.56
N PRO A 105 15.94 -8.30 -0.53
CA PRO A 105 17.02 -7.77 0.32
C PRO A 105 18.28 -7.35 -0.45
N THR A 106 18.55 -7.96 -1.60
CA THR A 106 19.69 -7.67 -2.46
C THR A 106 19.51 -6.43 -3.34
N ASN A 107 18.31 -5.89 -3.45
CA ASN A 107 17.99 -4.74 -4.30
C ASN A 107 18.07 -3.40 -3.54
N ALA A 108 19.26 -3.10 -3.02
CA ALA A 108 19.55 -1.85 -2.31
C ALA A 108 19.17 -0.58 -3.12
N PRO A 109 19.37 -0.51 -4.46
CA PRO A 109 18.96 0.65 -5.24
C PRO A 109 17.45 0.89 -5.22
N ALA A 110 16.62 -0.15 -5.36
CA ALA A 110 15.17 -0.02 -5.28
C ALA A 110 14.71 0.36 -3.87
N ALA A 111 15.31 -0.23 -2.83
CA ALA A 111 15.00 0.12 -1.44
C ALA A 111 15.29 1.60 -1.16
N ALA A 112 16.42 2.13 -1.63
CA ALA A 112 16.77 3.55 -1.51
C ALA A 112 15.80 4.45 -2.29
N PHE A 113 15.41 4.04 -3.51
CA PHE A 113 14.42 4.75 -4.31
C PHE A 113 13.07 4.86 -3.60
N TRP A 114 12.51 3.75 -3.13
CA TRP A 114 11.21 3.75 -2.46
C TRP A 114 11.22 4.53 -1.14
N LYS A 115 12.30 4.42 -0.35
CA LYS A 115 12.50 5.26 0.84
C LYS A 115 12.52 6.74 0.49
N SER A 116 13.19 7.13 -0.61
CA SER A 116 13.20 8.52 -1.07
C SER A 116 11.82 9.03 -1.53
N MET A 117 10.90 8.12 -1.90
CA MET A 117 9.51 8.41 -2.23
C MET A 117 8.59 8.40 -0.99
N GLY A 118 9.13 8.21 0.21
CA GLY A 118 8.40 8.19 1.47
C GLY A 118 7.82 6.82 1.87
N PHE A 119 8.13 5.75 1.12
CA PHE A 119 7.75 4.40 1.52
C PHE A 119 8.59 3.95 2.72
N ARG A 120 7.96 3.21 3.61
CA ARG A 120 8.58 2.69 4.83
C ARG A 120 8.36 1.19 4.91
N THR A 121 9.29 0.48 5.55
CA THR A 121 9.15 -0.96 5.77
C THR A 121 7.99 -1.23 6.73
N GLY A 122 6.99 -1.98 6.28
CA GLY A 122 5.77 -2.28 7.04
C GLY A 122 5.88 -3.47 8.00
N GLY A 123 7.07 -4.06 8.16
CA GLY A 123 7.28 -5.19 9.10
C GLY A 123 6.58 -6.50 8.72
N ARG A 124 6.18 -6.67 7.45
CA ARG A 124 5.48 -7.88 6.98
C ARG A 124 6.48 -8.93 6.48
N THR A 125 6.22 -10.18 6.81
CA THR A 125 6.94 -11.35 6.27
C THR A 125 6.08 -12.01 5.20
N VAL A 126 6.69 -12.28 4.04
CA VAL A 126 6.03 -13.00 2.94
C VAL A 126 6.23 -14.50 3.15
N TYR A 127 5.13 -15.25 3.27
CA TYR A 127 5.14 -16.71 3.26
C TYR A 127 4.59 -17.20 1.93
N GLY A 128 5.39 -17.96 1.20
CA GLY A 128 5.00 -18.61 -0.05
C GLY A 128 5.01 -20.12 0.10
N ARG A 129 4.14 -20.80 -0.63
CA ARG A 129 4.19 -22.23 -0.85
C ARG A 129 3.91 -22.50 -2.32
N ASP A 130 4.81 -23.23 -2.97
CA ASP A 130 4.60 -23.71 -4.33
C ASP A 130 3.47 -24.74 -4.33
N ILE A 131 2.59 -24.63 -5.33
CA ILE A 131 1.38 -25.47 -5.46
C ILE A 131 1.60 -26.62 -6.46
N VAL A 132 2.74 -26.64 -7.17
CA VAL A 132 3.10 -27.67 -8.15
C VAL A 132 4.03 -28.73 -7.57
#